data_AF-A0A645ALK4-F1
#
_entry.id   AF-A0A645ALK4-F1
#
_cell.length_a   1.000
_cell.length_b   1.000
_cell.length_c   1.000
_cell.angle_alpha   90.00
_cell.angle_beta   90.00
_cell.angle_gamma   90.00
#
_symmetry.space_group_name_H-M   'P 1'
#
loop_
_entity.id
_entity.type
_entity.pdbx_description
1 polymer ?
#
loop_
_entity_poly.entity_id
_entity_poly.type
_entity_poly.pdbx_seq_one_letter_code
_entity_poly.pdbx_strand_id
1 'polypeptide(L)'
;MIQAIYYRSQVAPQNFTPPRPPEWLAREPKAEYITIPPDAMREALWCVLARKIDAIGVHGSGSLIAPERGAYRYTNAEAKEAFRDTVATVIEPLGPMLLEVPERKPEIAILQSFTNTIFAPGQHPFGWGKGWNADLHLALEYAGWQPSVMYEEHLFRGDADGLKILFIPGLEVVHESLLKKLEGLQSRGVILVGDEFTCPALLPDWRIQSVARRNSDPVGSKQALQRLGQSLKTDLAQIYRPAQAASNPDLIVRRRGSDNADYIFVINDKRTFGDYIGQWGLMMEKGVPNSGRVAVAHAAGAAYDLVRHRPLELDSHDGKTHFKVDLAPGDGMIALLLPEALGDWKFSGPATARRGETLTVTVSAALASGRPATDAVLPFELVLTDSKGRRMPGSGFYAAPGGSREIALPIPCDAAPGAGEITLHCLTAGKKFVFPISIP
;
A
#
# COMPACT_ATOMS: atom_id res chain seq x y z
N MET A 1 5.20 -5.41 -7.89
CA MET A 1 5.62 -6.82 -7.84
C MET A 1 6.00 -7.14 -6.41
N ILE A 2 5.67 -8.32 -5.90
CA ILE A 2 6.16 -8.86 -4.62
C ILE A 2 7.09 -10.03 -4.88
N GLN A 3 8.07 -10.23 -4.00
CA GLN A 3 9.00 -11.35 -4.07
C GLN A 3 8.60 -12.40 -3.04
N ALA A 4 8.18 -13.58 -3.50
CA ALA A 4 7.73 -14.67 -2.64
C ALA A 4 8.88 -15.53 -2.08
N ILE A 5 10.13 -15.15 -2.38
CA ILE A 5 11.32 -15.87 -1.93
C ILE A 5 12.23 -14.97 -1.11
N TYR A 6 13.06 -15.59 -0.28
CA TYR A 6 14.30 -15.02 0.23
C TYR A 6 15.51 -15.80 -0.25
N TYR A 7 16.59 -15.05 -0.50
CA TYR A 7 17.92 -15.63 -0.64
C TYR A 7 18.33 -16.21 0.71
N ARG A 8 18.43 -17.55 0.79
CA ARG A 8 18.79 -18.23 2.04
C ARG A 8 20.13 -17.74 2.58
N SER A 9 21.08 -17.42 1.72
CA SER A 9 22.39 -16.87 2.12
C SER A 9 22.31 -15.59 2.95
N GLN A 10 21.21 -14.83 2.86
CA GLN A 10 21.03 -13.56 3.57
C GLN A 10 20.30 -13.73 4.91
N VAL A 11 19.48 -14.77 5.06
CA VAL A 11 18.56 -14.91 6.21
C VAL A 11 18.74 -16.21 7.00
N ALA A 12 19.29 -17.26 6.38
CA ALA A 12 19.47 -18.57 6.98
C ALA A 12 20.73 -19.30 6.40
N PRO A 13 21.92 -18.68 6.48
CA PRO A 13 23.14 -19.17 5.81
C PRO A 13 23.55 -20.57 6.26
N GLN A 14 24.15 -21.33 5.33
CA GLN A 14 24.49 -22.76 5.51
C GLN A 14 25.63 -23.00 6.51
N ASN A 15 26.43 -21.99 6.82
CA ASN A 15 27.54 -22.09 7.77
C ASN A 15 27.10 -22.03 9.24
N PHE A 16 25.79 -21.87 9.50
CA PHE A 16 25.21 -21.87 10.83
C PHE A 16 23.95 -22.75 10.86
N THR A 17 23.91 -23.66 11.82
CA THR A 17 22.71 -24.46 12.12
C THR A 17 22.18 -24.01 13.48
N PRO A 18 20.94 -23.50 13.56
CA PRO A 18 20.36 -23.09 14.83
C PRO A 18 20.13 -24.29 15.76
N PRO A 19 20.12 -24.10 17.09
CA PRO A 19 19.91 -25.18 18.05
C PRO A 19 18.60 -25.96 17.88
N ARG A 20 17.54 -25.30 17.36
CA ARG A 20 16.24 -25.93 17.10
C ARG A 20 15.86 -25.72 15.63
N PRO A 21 16.48 -26.44 14.68
CA PRO A 21 16.27 -26.17 13.26
C PRO A 21 14.80 -26.33 12.85
N PRO A 22 14.29 -25.46 11.97
CA PRO A 22 12.93 -25.57 11.44
C PRO A 22 12.81 -26.84 10.58
N GLU A 23 11.61 -27.42 10.55
CA GLU A 23 11.34 -28.70 9.86
C GLU A 23 11.78 -28.69 8.39
N TRP A 24 11.58 -27.57 7.69
CA TRP A 24 11.94 -27.44 6.28
C TRP A 24 13.42 -27.67 6.02
N LEU A 25 14.31 -27.38 6.98
CA LEU A 25 15.76 -27.49 6.79
C LEU A 25 16.19 -28.95 6.60
N ALA A 26 15.52 -29.90 7.24
CA ALA A 26 15.76 -31.33 7.06
C ALA A 26 15.29 -31.83 5.68
N ARG A 27 14.16 -31.28 5.20
CA ARG A 27 13.58 -31.62 3.89
C ARG A 27 14.36 -30.97 2.72
N GLU A 28 14.83 -29.74 2.91
CA GLU A 28 15.41 -28.88 1.89
C GLU A 28 16.80 -28.33 2.27
N PRO A 29 17.77 -29.19 2.66
CA PRO A 29 19.03 -28.74 3.25
C PRO A 29 19.91 -27.92 2.29
N LYS A 30 19.67 -28.04 0.97
CA LYS A 30 20.41 -27.35 -0.09
C LYS A 30 19.63 -26.20 -0.74
N ALA A 31 18.47 -25.81 -0.19
CA ALA A 31 17.70 -24.70 -0.74
C ALA A 31 18.55 -23.43 -0.84
N GLU A 32 18.55 -22.78 -2.00
CA GLU A 32 19.18 -21.46 -2.19
C GLU A 32 18.15 -20.34 -2.01
N TYR A 33 16.91 -20.62 -2.42
CA TYR A 33 15.77 -19.71 -2.33
C TYR A 33 14.65 -20.38 -1.54
N ILE A 34 14.31 -19.78 -0.41
CA ILE A 34 13.28 -20.28 0.51
C ILE A 34 12.04 -19.37 0.44
N THR A 35 10.89 -19.86 0.85
CA THR A 35 9.63 -19.11 0.86
C THR A 35 9.74 -17.93 1.82
N ILE A 36 9.16 -16.78 1.46
CA ILE A 36 9.01 -15.65 2.38
C ILE A 36 8.11 -16.04 3.59
N PRO A 37 8.36 -15.55 4.81
CA PRO A 37 7.46 -15.72 5.95
C PRO A 37 6.03 -15.20 5.68
N PRO A 38 4.98 -15.79 6.26
CA PRO A 38 3.59 -15.40 6.01
C PRO A 38 3.28 -13.95 6.38
N ASP A 39 3.80 -13.44 7.51
CA ASP A 39 3.54 -12.05 7.91
C ASP A 39 4.24 -11.05 6.99
N ALA A 40 5.43 -11.38 6.51
CA ALA A 40 6.14 -10.58 5.51
C ALA A 40 5.44 -10.62 4.14
N MET A 41 4.77 -11.72 3.77
CA MET A 41 3.90 -11.79 2.59
C MET A 41 2.74 -10.80 2.70
N ARG A 42 2.01 -10.80 3.84
CA ARG A 42 0.89 -9.87 4.07
C ARG A 42 1.36 -8.42 4.02
N GLU A 43 2.43 -8.12 4.74
CA GLU A 43 2.98 -6.77 4.81
C GLU A 43 3.45 -6.28 3.44
N ALA A 44 4.13 -7.12 2.65
CA ALA A 44 4.55 -6.78 1.30
C ALA A 44 3.37 -6.47 0.36
N LEU A 45 2.28 -7.24 0.46
CA LEU A 45 1.05 -6.94 -0.28
C LEU A 45 0.46 -5.60 0.14
N TRP A 46 0.37 -5.32 1.44
CA TRP A 46 -0.10 -4.03 1.96
C TRP A 46 0.75 -2.85 1.47
N CYS A 47 2.07 -2.99 1.46
CA CYS A 47 2.99 -1.99 0.92
C CYS A 47 2.74 -1.71 -0.58
N VAL A 48 2.39 -2.74 -1.35
CA VAL A 48 2.01 -2.58 -2.77
C VAL A 48 0.65 -1.91 -2.90
N LEU A 49 -0.36 -2.36 -2.17
CA LEU A 49 -1.74 -1.85 -2.24
C LEU A 49 -1.89 -0.39 -1.80
N ALA A 50 -1.01 0.07 -0.91
CA ALA A 50 -0.98 1.45 -0.44
C ALA A 50 -0.55 2.45 -1.52
N ARG A 51 -0.02 1.99 -2.65
CA ARG A 51 0.38 2.80 -3.81
C ARG A 51 -0.62 2.61 -4.95
N LYS A 52 -0.70 3.55 -5.90
CA LYS A 52 -1.41 3.32 -7.16
C LYS A 52 -0.74 2.16 -7.91
N ILE A 53 -1.53 1.16 -8.25
CA ILE A 53 -1.11 -0.03 -8.96
C ILE A 53 -2.06 -0.31 -10.12
N ASP A 54 -1.53 -0.90 -11.18
CA ASP A 54 -2.34 -1.41 -12.30
C ASP A 54 -2.37 -2.95 -12.30
N ALA A 55 -1.38 -3.58 -11.65
CA ALA A 55 -1.29 -5.03 -11.53
C ALA A 55 -0.42 -5.44 -10.34
N ILE A 56 -0.65 -6.66 -9.83
CA ILE A 56 0.18 -7.31 -8.81
C ILE A 56 0.85 -8.52 -9.45
N GLY A 57 2.18 -8.47 -9.57
CA GLY A 57 3.00 -9.60 -9.97
C GLY A 57 3.66 -10.26 -8.76
N VAL A 58 3.70 -11.60 -8.73
CA VAL A 58 4.38 -12.38 -7.70
C VAL A 58 5.58 -13.09 -8.31
N HIS A 59 6.78 -12.67 -7.94
CA HIS A 59 8.02 -13.32 -8.36
C HIS A 59 8.32 -14.51 -7.45
N GLY A 60 8.66 -15.65 -8.06
CA GLY A 60 9.00 -16.87 -7.34
C GLY A 60 7.79 -17.67 -6.86
N SER A 61 6.71 -17.71 -7.66
CA SER A 61 5.47 -18.46 -7.36
C SER A 61 5.71 -19.94 -6.99
N GLY A 62 6.77 -20.57 -7.49
CA GLY A 62 7.17 -21.93 -7.10
C GLY A 62 7.50 -22.12 -5.62
N SER A 63 7.79 -21.05 -4.90
CA SER A 63 7.93 -21.08 -3.44
C SER A 63 6.60 -21.02 -2.69
N LEU A 64 5.49 -20.78 -3.39
CA LEU A 64 4.12 -20.76 -2.85
C LEU A 64 3.28 -21.96 -3.30
N ILE A 65 3.67 -22.64 -4.38
CA ILE A 65 2.92 -23.74 -4.98
C ILE A 65 3.82 -24.99 -5.03
N ALA A 66 3.41 -26.05 -4.33
CA ALA A 66 4.08 -27.34 -4.39
C ALA A 66 3.45 -28.27 -5.45
N PRO A 67 4.19 -29.24 -6.02
CA PRO A 67 5.65 -29.41 -5.99
C PRO A 67 6.29 -28.84 -7.26
N GLU A 68 6.94 -27.68 -7.20
CA GLU A 68 7.79 -27.21 -8.31
C GLU A 68 9.22 -27.76 -8.21
N ARG A 69 9.76 -28.24 -9.35
CA ARG A 69 11.11 -28.79 -9.49
C ARG A 69 12.13 -27.71 -9.90
N GLY A 70 12.21 -26.64 -9.12
CA GLY A 70 13.09 -25.49 -9.39
C GLY A 70 13.98 -25.10 -8.21
N ALA A 71 14.75 -24.01 -8.40
CA ALA A 71 15.59 -23.42 -7.37
C ALA A 71 14.77 -22.77 -6.23
N TYR A 72 13.53 -22.35 -6.51
CA TYR A 72 12.59 -21.82 -5.53
C TYR A 72 11.94 -22.96 -4.75
N ARG A 73 12.18 -23.01 -3.43
CA ARG A 73 11.76 -24.13 -2.58
C ARG A 73 10.58 -23.75 -1.71
N TYR A 74 9.51 -24.54 -1.80
CA TYR A 74 8.34 -24.47 -0.93
C TYR A 74 8.69 -24.93 0.50
N THR A 75 9.09 -23.98 1.34
CA THR A 75 9.62 -24.23 2.69
C THR A 75 8.71 -23.70 3.79
N ASN A 76 7.69 -22.88 3.44
CA ASN A 76 6.66 -22.44 4.36
C ASN A 76 5.29 -22.43 3.69
N ALA A 77 4.38 -23.30 4.14
CA ALA A 77 3.04 -23.45 3.55
C ALA A 77 2.11 -22.28 3.88
N GLU A 78 2.31 -21.63 5.02
CA GLU A 78 1.44 -20.56 5.51
C GLU A 78 1.54 -19.30 4.65
N ALA A 79 2.64 -19.10 3.93
CA ALA A 79 2.80 -17.96 3.03
C ALA A 79 1.78 -17.95 1.89
N LYS A 80 1.41 -19.13 1.37
CA LYS A 80 0.36 -19.27 0.35
C LYS A 80 -1.01 -18.91 0.92
N GLU A 81 -1.28 -19.36 2.16
CA GLU A 81 -2.53 -19.05 2.85
C GLU A 81 -2.62 -17.55 3.16
N ALA A 82 -1.53 -16.94 3.64
CA ALA A 82 -1.44 -15.48 3.85
C ALA A 82 -1.72 -14.68 2.56
N PHE A 83 -1.17 -15.12 1.42
CA PHE A 83 -1.46 -14.53 0.12
C PHE A 83 -2.95 -14.70 -0.26
N ARG A 84 -3.48 -15.93 -0.18
CA ARG A 84 -4.88 -16.24 -0.51
C ARG A 84 -5.86 -15.43 0.34
N ASP A 85 -5.60 -15.36 1.64
CA ASP A 85 -6.47 -14.67 2.58
C ASP A 85 -6.49 -13.16 2.27
N THR A 86 -5.32 -12.55 2.00
CA THR A 86 -5.24 -11.13 1.59
C THR A 86 -5.96 -10.89 0.25
N VAL A 87 -5.88 -11.85 -0.69
CA VAL A 87 -6.62 -11.78 -1.95
C VAL A 87 -8.13 -11.75 -1.68
N ALA A 88 -8.64 -12.69 -0.89
CA ALA A 88 -10.06 -12.84 -0.63
C ALA A 88 -10.65 -11.70 0.21
N THR A 89 -9.89 -11.14 1.16
CA THR A 89 -10.41 -10.13 2.10
C THR A 89 -10.14 -8.69 1.68
N VAL A 90 -9.13 -8.44 0.85
CA VAL A 90 -8.73 -7.08 0.46
C VAL A 90 -8.71 -6.91 -1.05
N ILE A 91 -7.96 -7.74 -1.78
CA ILE A 91 -7.68 -7.49 -3.20
C ILE A 91 -8.92 -7.72 -4.06
N GLU A 92 -9.68 -8.78 -3.85
CA GLU A 92 -10.92 -9.01 -4.61
C GLU A 92 -12.01 -7.98 -4.26
N PRO A 93 -12.35 -7.74 -2.98
CA PRO A 93 -13.44 -6.82 -2.64
C PRO A 93 -13.14 -5.36 -2.97
N LEU A 94 -11.88 -4.93 -2.77
CA LEU A 94 -11.49 -3.53 -2.91
C LEU A 94 -10.66 -3.25 -4.17
N GLY A 95 -10.23 -4.27 -4.90
CA GLY A 95 -9.42 -4.15 -6.11
C GLY A 95 -9.97 -3.15 -7.14
N PRO A 96 -11.26 -3.24 -7.52
CA PRO A 96 -11.87 -2.26 -8.43
C PRO A 96 -11.73 -0.81 -7.94
N MET A 97 -11.81 -0.58 -6.62
CA MET A 97 -11.66 0.75 -6.03
C MET A 97 -10.18 1.16 -6.02
N LEU A 98 -9.27 0.24 -5.67
CA LEU A 98 -7.85 0.50 -5.59
C LEU A 98 -7.21 0.86 -6.94
N LEU A 99 -7.77 0.42 -8.06
CA LEU A 99 -7.33 0.83 -9.41
C LEU A 99 -7.68 2.31 -9.70
N GLU A 100 -8.85 2.73 -9.24
CA GLU A 100 -9.46 4.03 -9.54
C GLU A 100 -9.01 5.15 -8.60
N VAL A 101 -8.70 4.82 -7.33
CA VAL A 101 -8.26 5.83 -6.35
C VAL A 101 -6.97 6.50 -6.83
N PRO A 102 -6.92 7.84 -6.94
CA PRO A 102 -5.73 8.52 -7.43
C PRO A 102 -4.59 8.52 -6.41
N GLU A 103 -3.36 8.57 -6.91
CA GLU A 103 -2.19 8.93 -6.09
C GLU A 103 -2.16 10.45 -5.89
N ARG A 104 -1.57 10.91 -4.77
CA ARG A 104 -1.35 12.34 -4.56
C ARG A 104 -0.07 12.80 -5.25
N LYS A 105 -0.05 14.07 -5.70
CA LYS A 105 1.19 14.70 -6.17
C LYS A 105 2.24 14.66 -5.05
N PRO A 106 3.49 14.29 -5.34
CA PRO A 106 4.51 14.16 -4.32
C PRO A 106 5.02 15.52 -3.83
N GLU A 107 5.01 15.71 -2.52
CA GLU A 107 5.65 16.87 -1.87
C GLU A 107 7.09 16.57 -1.45
N ILE A 108 7.43 15.28 -1.34
CA ILE A 108 8.76 14.79 -0.97
C ILE A 108 9.21 13.74 -1.98
N ALA A 109 10.46 13.81 -2.40
CA ALA A 109 11.05 12.82 -3.29
C ALA A 109 12.48 12.46 -2.90
N ILE A 110 12.90 11.26 -3.28
CA ILE A 110 14.29 10.81 -3.31
C ILE A 110 14.72 10.73 -4.76
N LEU A 111 15.84 11.37 -5.11
CA LEU A 111 16.46 11.21 -6.41
C LEU A 111 17.18 9.86 -6.47
N GLN A 112 16.76 8.99 -7.38
CA GLN A 112 17.52 7.82 -7.81
C GLN A 112 18.24 8.19 -9.11
N SER A 113 19.53 8.56 -8.98
CA SER A 113 20.34 9.04 -10.09
C SER A 113 20.84 7.87 -10.95
N PHE A 114 20.49 7.89 -12.24
CA PHE A 114 21.05 6.94 -13.21
C PHE A 114 22.57 7.12 -13.31
N THR A 115 23.04 8.38 -13.36
CA THR A 115 24.46 8.72 -13.41
C THR A 115 25.23 8.06 -12.26
N ASN A 116 24.74 8.17 -11.02
CA ASN A 116 25.40 7.56 -9.86
C ASN A 116 25.21 6.05 -9.80
N THR A 117 24.10 5.52 -10.29
CA THR A 117 23.93 4.06 -10.45
C THR A 117 25.03 3.46 -11.34
N ILE A 118 25.48 4.19 -12.37
CA ILE A 118 26.53 3.71 -13.28
C ILE A 118 27.95 4.05 -12.78
N PHE A 119 28.19 5.30 -12.36
CA PHE A 119 29.54 5.79 -12.11
C PHE A 119 29.94 5.80 -10.62
N ALA A 120 28.98 5.71 -9.70
CA ALA A 120 29.21 5.68 -8.25
C ALA A 120 28.20 4.76 -7.52
N PRO A 121 28.18 3.44 -7.85
CA PRO A 121 27.10 2.54 -7.45
C PRO A 121 27.06 2.23 -5.94
N GLY A 122 28.03 2.70 -5.14
CA GLY A 122 28.15 2.35 -3.73
C GLY A 122 26.89 2.66 -2.90
N GLN A 123 26.19 3.75 -3.25
CA GLN A 123 25.01 4.24 -2.52
C GLN A 123 23.67 3.99 -3.25
N HIS A 124 23.72 3.64 -4.54
CA HIS A 124 22.55 3.56 -5.42
C HIS A 124 22.28 2.11 -5.86
N PRO A 125 21.02 1.64 -5.79
CA PRO A 125 20.71 0.28 -6.18
C PRO A 125 20.49 0.13 -7.69
N PHE A 126 20.88 -1.03 -8.22
CA PHE A 126 20.45 -1.52 -9.54
C PHE A 126 19.04 -2.11 -9.50
N GLY A 127 18.07 -1.35 -8.99
CA GLY A 127 16.66 -1.78 -8.91
C GLY A 127 16.33 -2.74 -7.74
N TRP A 128 17.20 -2.85 -6.74
CA TRP A 128 16.98 -3.65 -5.52
C TRP A 128 16.79 -2.77 -4.28
N GLY A 129 16.13 -3.28 -3.23
CA GLY A 129 15.98 -2.57 -1.95
C GLY A 129 17.25 -2.58 -1.07
N LYS A 130 18.39 -2.16 -1.60
CA LYS A 130 19.69 -2.12 -0.90
C LYS A 130 20.38 -0.76 -1.08
N GLY A 131 21.35 -0.49 -0.20
CA GLY A 131 22.13 0.74 -0.23
C GLY A 131 21.43 1.91 0.45
N TRP A 132 22.16 3.01 0.56
CA TRP A 132 21.73 4.18 1.31
C TRP A 132 20.42 4.79 0.79
N ASN A 133 20.20 4.82 -0.53
CA ASN A 133 18.96 5.32 -1.12
C ASN A 133 17.71 4.58 -0.59
N ALA A 134 17.76 3.24 -0.53
CA ALA A 134 16.66 2.42 -0.03
C ALA A 134 16.48 2.54 1.49
N ASP A 135 17.59 2.64 2.23
CA ASP A 135 17.57 2.80 3.68
C ASP A 135 16.99 4.16 4.10
N LEU A 136 17.30 5.23 3.35
CA LEU A 136 16.68 6.54 3.53
C LEU A 136 15.17 6.50 3.23
N HIS A 137 14.74 5.83 2.16
CA HIS A 137 13.32 5.64 1.87
C HIS A 137 12.57 5.03 3.08
N LEU A 138 13.13 3.97 3.68
CA LEU A 138 12.55 3.36 4.89
C LEU A 138 12.51 4.34 6.08
N ALA A 139 13.58 5.11 6.31
CA ALA A 139 13.61 6.11 7.38
C ALA A 139 12.52 7.19 7.22
N LEU A 140 12.25 7.62 5.98
CA LEU A 140 11.17 8.55 5.68
C LEU A 140 9.79 7.93 5.88
N GLU A 141 9.60 6.64 5.52
CA GLU A 141 8.35 5.94 5.82
C GLU A 141 8.11 5.81 7.34
N TYR A 142 9.16 5.51 8.12
CA TYR A 142 9.10 5.51 9.58
C TYR A 142 8.79 6.89 10.18
N ALA A 143 9.11 7.97 9.46
CA ALA A 143 8.71 9.33 9.83
C ALA A 143 7.21 9.61 9.57
N GLY A 144 6.48 8.69 8.91
CA GLY A 144 5.13 8.91 8.40
C GLY A 144 5.12 9.81 7.16
N TRP A 145 6.24 9.90 6.44
CA TRP A 145 6.34 10.62 5.18
C TRP A 145 6.13 9.64 4.02
N GLN A 146 5.74 10.18 2.87
CA GLN A 146 5.43 9.40 1.66
C GLN A 146 6.33 9.83 0.50
N PRO A 147 7.65 9.54 0.56
CA PRO A 147 8.55 9.93 -0.50
C PRO A 147 8.18 9.24 -1.81
N SER A 148 8.23 9.99 -2.91
CA SER A 148 8.28 9.41 -4.24
C SER A 148 9.73 9.16 -4.66
N VAL A 149 9.94 8.19 -5.54
CA VAL A 149 11.24 8.03 -6.22
C VAL A 149 11.19 8.81 -7.53
N MET A 150 12.14 9.72 -7.72
CA MET A 150 12.32 10.47 -8.96
C MET A 150 13.62 10.07 -9.63
N TYR A 151 13.58 9.87 -10.94
CA TYR A 151 14.78 9.72 -11.77
C TYR A 151 15.19 11.07 -12.34
N GLU A 152 16.40 11.16 -12.88
CA GLU A 152 16.90 12.40 -13.51
C GLU A 152 15.96 12.86 -14.64
N GLU A 153 15.42 11.93 -15.41
CA GLU A 153 14.45 12.16 -16.49
C GLU A 153 13.16 12.81 -15.97
N HIS A 154 12.69 12.41 -14.78
CA HIS A 154 11.50 13.02 -14.15
C HIS A 154 11.75 14.49 -13.85
N LEU A 155 12.95 14.82 -13.34
CA LEU A 155 13.32 16.21 -13.12
C LEU A 155 13.32 16.98 -14.43
N PHE A 156 13.96 16.45 -15.49
CA PHE A 156 14.05 17.12 -16.78
C PHE A 156 12.68 17.33 -17.46
N ARG A 157 11.74 16.38 -17.35
CA ARG A 157 10.37 16.52 -17.87
C ARG A 157 9.52 17.55 -17.11
N GLY A 158 9.95 17.96 -15.91
CA GLY A 158 9.20 18.90 -15.07
C GLY A 158 8.24 18.22 -14.09
N ASP A 159 8.42 16.93 -13.81
CA ASP A 159 7.57 16.14 -12.91
C ASP A 159 7.75 16.52 -11.42
N ALA A 160 8.62 17.49 -11.12
CA ALA A 160 8.90 18.02 -9.78
C ALA A 160 7.99 19.19 -9.37
N ASP A 161 6.90 19.45 -10.10
CA ASP A 161 5.88 20.44 -9.73
C ASP A 161 5.22 20.08 -8.37
N GLY A 162 5.13 21.06 -7.47
CA GLY A 162 4.61 20.88 -6.11
C GLY A 162 5.58 20.23 -5.12
N LEU A 163 6.78 19.85 -5.55
CA LEU A 163 7.80 19.29 -4.68
C LEU A 163 8.29 20.34 -3.66
N LYS A 164 8.35 19.97 -2.38
CA LYS A 164 8.86 20.81 -1.29
C LYS A 164 10.27 20.41 -0.87
N ILE A 165 10.55 19.10 -0.84
CA ILE A 165 11.83 18.55 -0.41
C ILE A 165 12.30 17.50 -1.42
N LEU A 166 13.55 17.64 -1.89
CA LEU A 166 14.24 16.64 -2.69
C LEU A 166 15.45 16.12 -1.93
N PHE A 167 15.41 14.85 -1.56
CA PHE A 167 16.57 14.14 -1.03
C PHE A 167 17.47 13.68 -2.19
N ILE A 168 18.76 13.94 -2.08
CA ILE A 168 19.78 13.58 -3.09
C ILE A 168 20.86 12.67 -2.48
N PRO A 169 20.49 11.51 -1.91
CA PRO A 169 21.44 10.65 -1.21
C PRO A 169 22.49 10.10 -2.17
N GLY A 170 23.76 10.10 -1.76
CA GLY A 170 24.84 9.48 -2.53
C GLY A 170 25.11 10.15 -3.88
N LEU A 171 24.84 11.44 -4.04
CA LEU A 171 24.99 12.14 -5.33
C LEU A 171 26.45 12.58 -5.57
N GLU A 172 27.34 11.62 -5.76
CA GLU A 172 28.80 11.82 -5.91
C GLU A 172 29.18 12.40 -7.28
N VAL A 173 28.54 11.91 -8.34
CA VAL A 173 28.78 12.32 -9.74
C VAL A 173 27.58 13.12 -10.24
N VAL A 174 27.83 14.34 -10.70
CA VAL A 174 26.80 15.24 -11.24
C VAL A 174 27.27 15.81 -12.57
N HIS A 175 26.49 15.61 -13.62
CA HIS A 175 26.72 16.26 -14.90
C HIS A 175 26.12 17.68 -14.92
N GLU A 176 26.67 18.56 -15.74
CA GLU A 176 26.37 20.01 -15.72
C GLU A 176 24.86 20.31 -15.83
N SER A 177 24.13 19.61 -16.70
CA SER A 177 22.69 19.81 -16.87
C SER A 177 21.89 19.44 -15.62
N LEU A 178 22.29 18.39 -14.89
CA LEU A 178 21.63 18.01 -13.64
C LEU A 178 21.95 19.01 -12.52
N LEU A 179 23.20 19.49 -12.43
CA LEU A 179 23.58 20.53 -11.49
C LEU A 179 22.69 21.78 -11.65
N LYS A 180 22.63 22.32 -12.87
CA LYS A 180 21.76 23.47 -13.21
C LYS A 180 20.29 23.21 -12.90
N LYS A 181 19.82 21.97 -13.10
CA LYS A 181 18.43 21.60 -12.81
C LYS A 181 18.14 21.60 -11.31
N LEU A 182 19.05 21.09 -10.50
CA LEU A 182 18.95 21.05 -9.04
C LEU A 182 19.03 22.47 -8.45
N GLU A 183 19.98 23.30 -8.89
CA GLU A 183 20.07 24.72 -8.52
C GLU A 183 18.79 25.49 -8.92
N GLY A 184 18.25 25.18 -10.10
CA GLY A 184 16.98 25.72 -10.55
C GLY A 184 15.78 25.31 -9.69
N LEU A 185 15.77 24.10 -9.11
CA LEU A 185 14.75 23.69 -8.15
C LEU A 185 14.93 24.43 -6.82
N GLN A 186 16.17 24.52 -6.33
CA GLN A 186 16.52 25.19 -5.08
C GLN A 186 16.12 26.68 -5.11
N SER A 187 16.44 27.39 -6.19
CA SER A 187 16.05 28.79 -6.39
C SER A 187 14.53 29.02 -6.48
N ARG A 188 13.74 27.98 -6.78
CA ARG A 188 12.26 28.02 -6.71
C ARG A 188 11.70 27.65 -5.33
N GLY A 189 12.57 27.41 -4.34
CA GLY A 189 12.18 27.12 -2.97
C GLY A 189 12.06 25.63 -2.63
N VAL A 190 12.49 24.73 -3.52
CA VAL A 190 12.61 23.30 -3.16
C VAL A 190 13.83 23.12 -2.25
N ILE A 191 13.65 22.51 -1.09
CA ILE A 191 14.75 22.22 -0.17
C ILE A 191 15.51 20.98 -0.64
N LEU A 192 16.80 21.13 -0.91
CA LEU A 192 17.70 20.03 -1.25
C LEU A 192 18.31 19.47 0.03
N VAL A 193 18.11 18.17 0.26
CA VAL A 193 18.70 17.45 1.39
C VAL A 193 19.77 16.50 0.88
N GLY A 194 21.03 16.83 1.13
CA GLY A 194 22.19 16.02 0.77
C GLY A 194 22.82 15.34 1.98
N ASP A 195 23.91 14.64 1.73
CA ASP A 195 24.67 13.87 2.72
C ASP A 195 26.18 14.09 2.56
N GLU A 196 26.99 13.28 3.25
CA GLU A 196 28.45 13.33 3.18
C GLU A 196 29.03 12.95 1.81
N PHE A 197 28.25 12.33 0.93
CA PHE A 197 28.66 11.91 -0.41
C PHE A 197 28.29 12.93 -1.49
N THR A 198 27.48 13.93 -1.15
CA THR A 198 27.00 14.91 -2.12
C THR A 198 28.15 15.68 -2.77
N CYS A 199 28.14 15.74 -4.10
CA CYS A 199 29.14 16.40 -4.94
C CYS A 199 29.44 17.83 -4.42
N PRO A 200 30.71 18.21 -4.20
CA PRO A 200 31.07 19.53 -3.66
C PRO A 200 30.61 20.73 -4.50
N ALA A 201 30.33 20.52 -5.80
CA ALA A 201 29.80 21.56 -6.67
C ALA A 201 28.34 21.95 -6.35
N LEU A 202 27.61 21.11 -5.60
CA LEU A 202 26.25 21.37 -5.17
C LEU A 202 26.22 21.58 -3.66
N LEU A 203 25.66 22.72 -3.22
CA LEU A 203 25.46 23.03 -1.81
C LEU A 203 24.00 22.73 -1.41
N PRO A 204 23.71 21.60 -0.73
CA PRO A 204 22.37 21.32 -0.25
C PRO A 204 21.99 22.26 0.89
N ASP A 205 20.70 22.58 1.00
CA ASP A 205 20.15 23.42 2.08
C ASP A 205 20.23 22.72 3.45
N TRP A 206 20.14 21.39 3.44
CA TRP A 206 20.24 20.56 4.63
C TRP A 206 21.17 19.37 4.40
N ARG A 207 21.89 18.97 5.45
CA ARG A 207 22.78 17.81 5.42
C ARG A 207 22.34 16.76 6.43
N ILE A 208 22.35 15.51 6.00
CA ILE A 208 22.09 14.34 6.84
C ILE A 208 23.31 13.43 6.81
N GLN A 209 23.40 12.49 7.75
CA GLN A 209 24.42 11.45 7.73
C GLN A 209 23.83 10.15 7.23
N SER A 210 24.58 9.42 6.41
CA SER A 210 24.15 8.10 5.97
C SER A 210 24.06 7.11 7.13
N VAL A 211 23.09 6.21 7.04
CA VAL A 211 22.90 5.11 7.98
C VAL A 211 23.03 3.81 7.20
N ALA A 212 23.94 2.95 7.62
CA ALA A 212 24.10 1.61 7.05
C ALA A 212 23.42 0.56 7.93
N ARG A 213 22.49 -0.21 7.35
CA ARG A 213 21.94 -1.40 8.03
C ARG A 213 23.00 -2.49 8.17
N ARG A 214 22.96 -3.19 9.30
CA ARG A 214 23.78 -4.37 9.61
C ARG A 214 22.87 -5.59 9.64
N ASN A 215 23.07 -6.52 8.71
CA ASN A 215 22.28 -7.76 8.67
C ASN A 215 22.43 -8.60 9.96
N SER A 216 23.58 -8.51 10.63
CA SER A 216 23.83 -9.19 11.91
C SER A 216 23.11 -8.56 13.11
N ASP A 217 22.49 -7.38 12.92
CA ASP A 217 21.75 -6.65 13.95
C ASP A 217 20.50 -6.01 13.32
N PRO A 218 19.49 -6.82 12.95
CA PRO A 218 18.28 -6.30 12.31
C PRO A 218 17.47 -5.39 13.25
N VAL A 219 17.51 -5.63 14.56
CA VAL A 219 16.84 -4.81 15.58
C VAL A 219 17.46 -3.42 15.63
N GLY A 220 18.78 -3.32 15.87
CA GLY A 220 19.48 -2.05 15.94
C GLY A 220 19.46 -1.30 14.61
N SER A 221 19.48 -2.02 13.48
CA SER A 221 19.33 -1.44 12.14
C SER A 221 17.97 -0.75 11.97
N LYS A 222 16.87 -1.43 12.33
CA LYS A 222 15.53 -0.83 12.29
C LYS A 222 15.44 0.38 13.22
N GLN A 223 15.94 0.26 14.45
CA GLN A 223 15.95 1.37 15.41
C GLN A 223 16.79 2.57 14.93
N ALA A 224 17.88 2.34 14.18
CA ALA A 224 18.68 3.41 13.60
C ALA A 224 17.90 4.19 12.54
N LEU A 225 17.18 3.50 11.65
CA LEU A 225 16.33 4.15 10.64
C LEU A 225 15.13 4.89 11.26
N GLN A 226 14.49 4.31 12.28
CA GLN A 226 13.42 4.98 13.02
C GLN A 226 13.92 6.26 13.72
N ARG A 227 15.12 6.22 14.31
CA ARG A 227 15.75 7.41 14.90
C ARG A 227 16.07 8.47 13.85
N LEU A 228 16.61 8.09 12.70
CA LEU A 228 16.85 9.00 11.59
C LEU A 228 15.55 9.68 11.13
N GLY A 229 14.48 8.90 10.91
CA GLY A 229 13.17 9.43 10.56
C GLY A 229 12.65 10.45 11.58
N GLN A 230 12.77 10.14 12.88
CA GLN A 230 12.35 11.06 13.95
C GLN A 230 13.19 12.34 14.01
N SER A 231 14.51 12.24 13.79
CA SER A 231 15.38 13.43 13.69
C SER A 231 14.96 14.31 12.52
N LEU A 232 14.75 13.74 11.34
CA LEU A 232 14.29 14.48 10.15
C LEU A 232 12.97 15.21 10.38
N LYS A 233 12.00 14.59 11.07
CA LYS A 233 10.75 15.26 11.43
C LYS A 233 10.98 16.47 12.32
N THR A 234 11.93 16.38 13.24
CA THR A 234 12.23 17.44 14.21
C THR A 234 12.95 18.59 13.52
N ASP A 235 13.99 18.25 12.77
CA ASP A 235 14.87 19.17 12.06
C ASP A 235 14.13 19.96 10.97
N LEU A 236 13.23 19.29 10.24
CA LEU A 236 12.50 19.88 9.12
C LEU A 236 11.08 20.31 9.49
N ALA A 237 10.71 20.34 10.78
CA ALA A 237 9.35 20.64 11.24
C ALA A 237 8.81 22.02 10.82
N GLN A 238 9.70 22.99 10.61
CA GLN A 238 9.35 24.34 10.16
C GLN A 238 9.13 24.40 8.64
N ILE A 239 9.70 23.45 7.90
CA ILE A 239 9.66 23.38 6.44
C ILE A 239 8.50 22.49 5.97
N TYR A 240 8.33 21.33 6.61
CA TYR A 240 7.37 20.33 6.20
C TYR A 240 6.62 19.74 7.38
N ARG A 241 5.30 19.75 7.28
CA ARG A 241 4.40 19.10 8.22
C ARG A 241 3.63 18.02 7.47
N PRO A 242 3.75 16.75 7.87
CA PRO A 242 3.08 15.67 7.15
C PRO A 242 1.56 15.78 7.33
N ALA A 243 0.82 15.48 6.28
CA ALA A 243 -0.64 15.49 6.32
C ALA A 243 -1.24 14.30 7.09
N GLN A 244 -0.43 13.30 7.42
CA GLN A 244 -0.80 12.17 8.25
C GLN A 244 0.32 11.79 9.23
N ALA A 245 -0.03 11.17 10.35
CA ALA A 245 0.91 10.64 11.30
C ALA A 245 0.33 9.42 12.04
N ALA A 246 1.20 8.55 12.53
CA ALA A 246 0.84 7.48 13.45
C ALA A 246 1.47 7.71 14.83
N SER A 247 0.88 7.11 15.86
CA SER A 247 1.34 7.23 17.24
C SER A 247 2.63 6.46 17.55
N ASN A 248 3.04 5.55 16.67
CA ASN A 248 4.30 4.81 16.80
C ASN A 248 4.88 4.50 15.40
N PRO A 249 6.20 4.29 15.28
CA PRO A 249 6.85 4.13 13.98
C PRO A 249 6.60 2.76 13.32
N ASP A 250 6.09 1.77 14.05
CA ASP A 250 5.74 0.46 13.46
C ASP A 250 4.35 0.45 12.80
N LEU A 251 3.64 1.58 12.83
CA LEU A 251 2.42 1.83 12.06
C LEU A 251 2.77 2.73 10.87
N ILE A 252 3.04 2.11 9.72
CA ILE A 252 3.35 2.85 8.49
C ILE A 252 2.05 3.39 7.91
N VAL A 253 2.02 4.69 7.61
CA VAL A 253 0.83 5.37 7.10
C VAL A 253 1.07 5.97 5.72
N ARG A 254 0.12 5.76 4.81
CA ARG A 254 0.15 6.35 3.47
C ARG A 254 -1.23 6.87 3.10
N ARG A 255 -1.27 7.97 2.35
CA ARG A 255 -2.51 8.69 1.99
C ARG A 255 -2.66 8.76 0.47
N ARG A 256 -3.79 8.26 -0.04
CA ARG A 256 -4.23 8.39 -1.44
C ARG A 256 -5.56 9.16 -1.50
N GLY A 257 -5.98 9.57 -2.70
CA GLY A 257 -7.23 10.29 -2.90
C GLY A 257 -7.08 11.82 -2.89
N SER A 258 -8.14 12.51 -2.45
CA SER A 258 -8.27 13.96 -2.41
C SER A 258 -8.66 14.42 -0.99
N ASP A 259 -8.63 15.73 -0.71
CA ASP A 259 -8.92 16.24 0.64
C ASP A 259 -10.39 16.05 1.06
N ASN A 260 -11.29 15.75 0.12
CA ASN A 260 -12.69 15.43 0.38
C ASN A 260 -12.96 13.92 0.39
N ALA A 261 -11.96 13.09 0.10
CA ALA A 261 -12.04 11.63 0.13
C ALA A 261 -10.64 11.04 0.30
N ASP A 262 -10.25 10.84 1.56
CA ASP A 262 -8.94 10.33 1.89
C ASP A 262 -8.93 8.85 2.19
N TYR A 263 -8.01 8.15 1.54
CA TYR A 263 -7.76 6.73 1.73
C TYR A 263 -6.46 6.59 2.51
N ILE A 264 -6.58 6.37 3.81
CA ILE A 264 -5.46 6.21 4.74
C ILE A 264 -5.16 4.72 4.89
N PHE A 265 -4.07 4.30 4.28
CA PHE A 265 -3.51 2.97 4.45
C PHE A 265 -2.68 2.96 5.72
N VAL A 266 -2.91 1.96 6.57
CA VAL A 266 -2.16 1.74 7.81
C VAL A 266 -1.62 0.32 7.78
N ILE A 267 -0.31 0.16 7.90
CA ILE A 267 0.38 -1.13 7.76
C ILE A 267 1.12 -1.45 9.05
N ASN A 268 0.99 -2.67 9.54
CA ASN A 268 1.69 -3.14 10.72
C ASN A 268 3.07 -3.71 10.37
N ASP A 269 4.12 -2.94 10.66
CA ASP A 269 5.53 -3.36 10.51
C ASP A 269 6.13 -3.90 11.83
N LYS A 270 5.32 -4.14 12.87
CA LYS A 270 5.84 -4.63 14.15
C LYS A 270 6.21 -6.11 14.05
N ARG A 271 7.47 -6.42 14.33
CA ARG A 271 8.04 -7.76 14.11
C ARG A 271 8.96 -8.21 15.25
N THR A 272 9.16 -9.52 15.35
CA THR A 272 10.07 -10.21 16.27
C THR A 272 10.68 -11.45 15.58
N PHE A 273 11.60 -12.13 16.25
CA PHE A 273 12.15 -13.41 15.80
C PHE A 273 11.15 -14.55 16.04
N GLY A 274 10.96 -15.38 15.02
CA GLY A 274 10.13 -16.58 15.08
C GLY A 274 10.93 -17.87 14.92
N ASP A 275 10.19 -18.96 14.70
CA ASP A 275 10.75 -20.30 14.62
C ASP A 275 11.08 -20.73 13.18
N TYR A 276 10.75 -19.92 12.17
CA TYR A 276 10.95 -20.27 10.76
C TYR A 276 12.38 -19.95 10.27
N ILE A 277 12.82 -18.71 10.44
CA ILE A 277 14.18 -18.24 10.09
C ILE A 277 14.79 -17.32 11.16
N GLY A 278 14.01 -16.95 12.19
CA GLY A 278 14.42 -15.99 13.21
C GLY A 278 15.55 -16.47 14.10
N GLN A 279 15.72 -17.80 14.21
CA GLN A 279 16.78 -18.41 15.00
C GLN A 279 18.20 -18.15 14.45
N TRP A 280 18.33 -17.68 13.21
CA TRP A 280 19.60 -17.18 12.68
C TRP A 280 19.93 -15.76 13.16
N GLY A 281 18.97 -15.04 13.74
CA GLY A 281 19.18 -13.67 14.25
C GLY A 281 19.35 -12.61 13.18
N LEU A 282 19.20 -12.96 11.90
CA LEU A 282 19.44 -12.05 10.76
C LEU A 282 18.18 -11.33 10.28
N MET A 283 17.00 -11.80 10.69
CA MET A 283 15.72 -11.22 10.30
C MET A 283 14.66 -11.45 11.37
N MET A 284 13.93 -10.39 11.72
CA MET A 284 12.70 -10.47 12.51
C MET A 284 11.55 -10.86 11.57
N GLU A 285 11.27 -12.14 11.43
CA GLU A 285 10.35 -12.64 10.41
C GLU A 285 8.89 -12.74 10.85
N LYS A 286 8.66 -12.76 12.17
CA LYS A 286 7.34 -12.98 12.77
C LYS A 286 6.71 -11.65 13.10
N GLY A 287 5.51 -11.39 12.57
CA GLY A 287 4.72 -10.21 12.93
C GLY A 287 4.21 -10.29 14.37
N VAL A 288 3.93 -9.12 14.94
CA VAL A 288 3.34 -8.97 16.28
C VAL A 288 2.13 -8.05 16.17
N PRO A 289 1.02 -8.28 16.90
CA PRO A 289 -0.09 -7.34 16.93
C PRO A 289 0.38 -5.93 17.28
N ASN A 290 -0.21 -4.93 16.61
CA ASN A 290 0.13 -3.53 16.82
C ASN A 290 -1.13 -2.68 16.86
N SER A 291 -1.15 -1.72 17.78
CA SER A 291 -2.27 -0.82 17.98
C SER A 291 -1.77 0.60 18.24
N GLY A 292 -2.62 1.57 17.95
CA GLY A 292 -2.26 2.97 18.09
C GLY A 292 -3.35 3.91 17.60
N ARG A 293 -2.94 5.15 17.33
CA ARG A 293 -3.79 6.19 16.76
C ARG A 293 -3.16 6.71 15.48
N VAL A 294 -4.01 6.99 14.50
CA VAL A 294 -3.65 7.72 13.29
C VAL A 294 -4.26 9.11 13.36
N ALA A 295 -3.50 10.10 12.92
CA ALA A 295 -3.88 11.49 12.84
C ALA A 295 -3.80 11.97 11.39
N VAL A 296 -4.79 12.72 10.94
CA VAL A 296 -4.82 13.35 9.61
C VAL A 296 -5.06 14.85 9.77
N ALA A 297 -4.33 15.66 9.01
CA ALA A 297 -4.20 17.10 9.19
C ALA A 297 -5.38 17.93 8.64
N HIS A 298 -6.60 17.40 8.73
CA HIS A 298 -7.86 18.11 8.49
C HIS A 298 -9.00 17.41 9.23
N ALA A 299 -10.11 18.10 9.43
CA ALA A 299 -11.31 17.55 10.03
C ALA A 299 -12.16 16.78 9.00
N ALA A 300 -12.59 15.58 9.35
CA ALA A 300 -13.51 14.75 8.58
C ALA A 300 -14.81 14.56 9.37
N GLY A 301 -15.94 14.47 8.67
CA GLY A 301 -17.25 14.23 9.29
C GLY A 301 -17.60 12.76 9.44
N ALA A 302 -16.91 11.86 8.73
CA ALA A 302 -17.07 10.42 8.87
C ALA A 302 -15.79 9.66 8.49
N ALA A 303 -15.64 8.47 9.07
CA ALA A 303 -14.55 7.55 8.81
C ALA A 303 -15.08 6.11 8.67
N TYR A 304 -14.47 5.31 7.81
CA TYR A 304 -14.88 3.94 7.53
C TYR A 304 -13.68 3.01 7.38
N ASP A 305 -13.74 1.82 7.99
CA ASP A 305 -12.80 0.72 7.77
C ASP A 305 -13.29 -0.07 6.56
N LEU A 306 -12.63 0.13 5.42
CA LEU A 306 -13.03 -0.50 4.16
C LEU A 306 -12.76 -2.00 4.12
N VAL A 307 -11.85 -2.51 4.96
CA VAL A 307 -11.53 -3.95 5.02
C VAL A 307 -12.58 -4.67 5.87
N ARG A 308 -12.97 -4.07 6.99
CA ARG A 308 -14.01 -4.62 7.88
C ARG A 308 -15.43 -4.18 7.53
N HIS A 309 -15.58 -3.39 6.46
CA HIS A 309 -16.85 -2.88 5.94
C HIS A 309 -17.73 -2.21 7.00
N ARG A 310 -17.15 -1.29 7.80
CA ARG A 310 -17.87 -0.68 8.91
C ARG A 310 -17.46 0.78 9.17
N PRO A 311 -18.34 1.61 9.76
CA PRO A 311 -17.94 2.90 10.29
C PRO A 311 -16.83 2.78 11.34
N LEU A 312 -15.95 3.78 11.37
CA LEU A 312 -14.95 3.96 12.40
C LEU A 312 -15.36 5.09 13.33
N GLU A 313 -15.09 4.91 14.62
CA GLU A 313 -15.12 6.02 15.56
C GLU A 313 -13.96 6.96 15.24
N LEU A 314 -14.30 8.24 15.05
CA LEU A 314 -13.33 9.31 14.90
C LEU A 314 -13.50 10.33 16.02
N ASP A 315 -12.41 11.01 16.29
CA ASP A 315 -12.31 12.14 17.19
C ASP A 315 -11.70 13.29 16.39
N SER A 316 -12.30 14.48 16.47
CA SER A 316 -11.82 15.65 15.75
C SER A 316 -11.56 16.80 16.71
N HIS A 317 -10.29 17.15 16.86
CA HIS A 317 -9.84 18.29 17.66
C HIS A 317 -8.63 18.95 16.99
N ASP A 318 -8.39 20.22 17.29
CA ASP A 318 -7.30 21.02 16.71
C ASP A 318 -7.26 21.03 15.16
N GLY A 319 -8.43 20.93 14.53
CA GLY A 319 -8.56 20.85 13.07
C GLY A 319 -8.00 19.56 12.46
N LYS A 320 -7.81 18.49 13.25
CA LYS A 320 -7.31 17.19 12.82
C LYS A 320 -8.30 16.09 13.12
N THR A 321 -8.29 15.06 12.29
CA THR A 321 -9.06 13.83 12.50
C THR A 321 -8.17 12.77 13.11
N HIS A 322 -8.68 12.07 14.12
CA HIS A 322 -8.00 10.97 14.79
C HIS A 322 -8.89 9.73 14.83
N PHE A 323 -8.30 8.56 14.62
CA PHE A 323 -8.98 7.29 14.79
C PHE A 323 -8.03 6.24 15.35
N LYS A 324 -8.58 5.23 16.03
CA LYS A 324 -7.81 4.11 16.58
C LYS A 324 -7.60 3.04 15.53
N VAL A 325 -6.46 2.36 15.63
CA VAL A 325 -6.15 1.18 14.82
C VAL A 325 -5.73 0.03 15.70
N ASP A 326 -6.14 -1.17 15.31
CA ASP A 326 -5.79 -2.45 15.92
C ASP A 326 -5.61 -3.48 14.81
N LEU A 327 -4.36 -3.89 14.61
CA LEU A 327 -3.88 -4.69 13.49
C LEU A 327 -3.23 -5.98 13.98
N ALA A 328 -3.61 -7.08 13.33
CA ALA A 328 -2.96 -8.37 13.49
C ALA A 328 -1.52 -8.36 12.92
N PRO A 329 -0.70 -9.38 13.19
CA PRO A 329 0.64 -9.55 12.61
C PRO A 329 0.68 -9.37 11.08
N GLY A 330 1.51 -8.42 10.59
CA GLY A 330 1.69 -8.14 9.16
C GLY A 330 0.44 -7.62 8.43
N ASP A 331 -0.63 -7.31 9.16
CA ASP A 331 -1.92 -6.88 8.61
C ASP A 331 -1.97 -5.36 8.37
N GLY A 332 -3.09 -4.90 7.81
CA GLY A 332 -3.31 -3.49 7.51
C GLY A 332 -4.78 -3.11 7.50
N MET A 333 -5.01 -1.80 7.35
CA MET A 333 -6.34 -1.20 7.27
C MET A 333 -6.36 -0.13 6.19
N ILE A 334 -7.52 0.07 5.58
CA ILE A 334 -7.81 1.21 4.72
C ILE A 334 -8.93 2.00 5.38
N ALA A 335 -8.62 3.18 5.93
CA ALA A 335 -9.61 4.14 6.39
C ALA A 335 -10.02 5.06 5.26
N LEU A 336 -11.31 5.13 4.93
CA LEU A 336 -11.88 6.18 4.10
C LEU A 336 -12.40 7.31 4.99
N LEU A 337 -11.88 8.52 4.83
CA LEU A 337 -12.37 9.73 5.48
C LEU A 337 -13.20 10.55 4.50
N LEU A 338 -14.37 11.00 4.95
CA LEU A 338 -15.31 11.81 4.17
C LEU A 338 -15.73 13.06 4.96
N PRO A 339 -16.13 14.16 4.29
CA PRO A 339 -16.59 15.37 4.94
C PRO A 339 -17.89 15.17 5.74
N GLU A 340 -18.67 14.15 5.42
CA GLU A 340 -19.89 13.77 6.13
C GLU A 340 -20.16 12.27 5.92
N ALA A 341 -21.05 11.69 6.72
CA ALA A 341 -21.42 10.28 6.59
C ALA A 341 -22.05 9.97 5.22
N LEU A 342 -21.87 8.73 4.74
CA LEU A 342 -22.62 8.23 3.60
C LEU A 342 -24.11 8.09 3.95
N GLY A 343 -24.95 8.57 3.04
CA GLY A 343 -26.38 8.34 3.03
C GLY A 343 -26.73 6.99 2.40
N ASP A 344 -27.87 6.96 1.70
CA ASP A 344 -28.36 5.76 1.04
C ASP A 344 -27.82 5.61 -0.39
N TRP A 345 -27.79 4.35 -0.83
CA TRP A 345 -27.48 3.99 -2.20
C TRP A 345 -28.78 3.95 -3.02
N LYS A 346 -28.72 4.51 -4.22
CA LYS A 346 -29.79 4.47 -5.20
C LYS A 346 -29.40 3.55 -6.34
N PHE A 347 -30.39 2.82 -6.81
CA PHE A 347 -30.30 1.98 -7.98
C PHE A 347 -31.34 2.45 -8.98
N SER A 348 -30.92 2.68 -10.22
CA SER A 348 -31.81 3.06 -11.31
C SER A 348 -31.54 2.21 -12.52
N GLY A 349 -32.58 1.61 -13.08
CA GLY A 349 -32.51 0.76 -14.25
C GLY A 349 -33.87 0.10 -14.51
N PRO A 350 -34.02 -0.68 -15.59
CA PRO A 350 -35.25 -1.40 -15.86
C PRO A 350 -35.57 -2.41 -14.75
N ALA A 351 -36.84 -2.47 -14.32
CA ALA A 351 -37.33 -3.46 -13.36
C ALA A 351 -37.60 -4.84 -14.01
N THR A 352 -37.51 -4.92 -15.33
CA THR A 352 -37.73 -6.15 -16.12
C THR A 352 -36.51 -6.39 -17.00
N ALA A 353 -36.00 -7.62 -16.98
CA ALA A 353 -34.79 -8.01 -17.69
C ALA A 353 -35.11 -9.21 -18.59
N ARG A 354 -34.98 -9.06 -19.92
CA ARG A 354 -35.28 -10.16 -20.84
C ARG A 354 -34.08 -11.09 -20.96
N ARG A 355 -34.36 -12.39 -21.08
CA ARG A 355 -33.36 -13.43 -21.33
C ARG A 355 -32.61 -13.16 -22.63
N GLY A 356 -31.29 -13.25 -22.60
CA GLY A 356 -30.40 -12.99 -23.73
C GLY A 356 -30.05 -11.51 -23.96
N GLU A 357 -30.62 -10.58 -23.19
CA GLU A 357 -30.30 -9.16 -23.26
C GLU A 357 -29.28 -8.73 -22.19
N THR A 358 -28.81 -7.48 -22.29
CA THR A 358 -27.99 -6.84 -21.27
C THR A 358 -28.80 -5.76 -20.58
N LEU A 359 -28.94 -5.87 -19.26
CA LEU A 359 -29.60 -4.89 -18.42
C LEU A 359 -28.58 -3.82 -18.01
N THR A 360 -28.76 -2.58 -18.45
CA THR A 360 -27.94 -1.46 -18.00
C THR A 360 -28.55 -0.86 -16.73
N VAL A 361 -27.73 -0.75 -15.68
CA VAL A 361 -28.15 -0.24 -14.37
C VAL A 361 -27.16 0.82 -13.91
N THR A 362 -27.65 1.83 -13.21
CA THR A 362 -26.82 2.85 -12.57
C THR A 362 -26.95 2.74 -11.06
N VAL A 363 -25.80 2.65 -10.41
CA VAL A 363 -25.64 2.64 -8.97
C VAL A 363 -25.08 3.99 -8.56
N SER A 364 -25.71 4.66 -7.60
CA SER A 364 -25.20 5.95 -7.08
C SER A 364 -25.30 6.03 -5.56
N ALA A 365 -24.33 6.68 -4.94
CA ALA A 365 -24.27 6.89 -3.51
C ALA A 365 -24.29 8.39 -3.20
N ALA A 366 -25.11 8.77 -2.24
CA ALA A 366 -25.14 10.11 -1.70
C ALA A 366 -24.42 10.18 -0.35
N LEU A 367 -23.96 11.37 -0.01
CA LEU A 367 -23.65 11.77 1.34
C LEU A 367 -24.94 11.97 2.15
N ALA A 368 -24.84 12.08 3.47
CA ALA A 368 -25.98 12.23 4.37
C ALA A 368 -26.81 13.49 4.09
N SER A 369 -26.18 14.56 3.62
CA SER A 369 -26.86 15.76 3.11
C SER A 369 -27.67 15.54 1.82
N GLY A 370 -27.56 14.38 1.18
CA GLY A 370 -28.15 14.07 -0.13
C GLY A 370 -27.30 14.51 -1.33
N ARG A 371 -26.17 15.18 -1.10
CA ARG A 371 -25.22 15.54 -2.17
C ARG A 371 -24.50 14.30 -2.71
N PRO A 372 -24.14 14.25 -4.01
CA PRO A 372 -23.36 13.14 -4.54
C PRO A 372 -21.95 13.09 -3.92
N ALA A 373 -21.41 11.89 -3.71
CA ALA A 373 -20.05 11.68 -3.21
C ALA A 373 -19.00 11.83 -4.33
N THR A 374 -18.92 13.00 -4.98
CA THR A 374 -18.17 13.22 -6.23
C THR A 374 -16.66 13.06 -6.13
N ASP A 375 -16.09 13.20 -4.93
CA ASP A 375 -14.65 13.08 -4.73
C ASP A 375 -14.22 11.67 -4.32
N ALA A 376 -15.18 10.80 -4.00
CA ALA A 376 -14.93 9.46 -3.49
C ALA A 376 -15.06 8.41 -4.60
N VAL A 377 -14.22 7.38 -4.49
CA VAL A 377 -14.36 6.08 -5.16
C VAL A 377 -14.92 5.10 -4.13
N LEU A 378 -16.16 4.68 -4.29
CA LEU A 378 -16.85 3.85 -3.29
C LEU A 378 -16.91 2.37 -3.71
N PRO A 379 -16.35 1.43 -2.94
CA PRO A 379 -16.43 0.00 -3.23
C PRO A 379 -17.81 -0.58 -2.88
N PHE A 380 -18.31 -1.48 -3.72
CA PHE A 380 -19.53 -2.24 -3.48
C PHE A 380 -19.49 -3.62 -4.15
N GLU A 381 -20.22 -4.58 -3.61
CA GLU A 381 -20.53 -5.84 -4.29
C GLU A 381 -21.93 -5.75 -4.90
N LEU A 382 -22.09 -6.26 -6.11
CA LEU A 382 -23.39 -6.48 -6.74
C LEU A 382 -23.61 -7.98 -6.93
N VAL A 383 -24.73 -8.49 -6.44
CA VAL A 383 -25.14 -9.89 -6.62
C VAL A 383 -26.49 -9.90 -7.33
N LEU A 384 -26.51 -10.49 -8.52
CA LEU A 384 -27.69 -10.65 -9.35
C LEU A 384 -28.11 -12.12 -9.31
N THR A 385 -29.38 -12.39 -9.00
CA THR A 385 -29.93 -13.74 -8.93
C THR A 385 -31.21 -13.88 -9.75
N ASP A 386 -31.45 -15.09 -10.28
CA ASP A 386 -32.71 -15.43 -10.94
C ASP A 386 -33.79 -15.91 -9.94
N SER A 387 -34.96 -16.32 -10.45
CA SER A 387 -36.08 -16.77 -9.61
C SER A 387 -35.85 -18.05 -8.80
N LYS A 388 -34.75 -18.77 -9.07
CA LYS A 388 -34.31 -19.93 -8.28
C LYS A 388 -33.16 -19.58 -7.33
N GLY A 389 -32.79 -18.30 -7.22
CA GLY A 389 -31.66 -17.83 -6.43
C GLY A 389 -30.30 -18.15 -7.07
N ARG A 390 -30.24 -18.54 -8.34
CA ARG A 390 -28.95 -18.81 -9.01
C ARG A 390 -28.24 -17.49 -9.28
N ARG A 391 -27.01 -17.35 -8.80
CA ARG A 391 -26.13 -16.20 -9.09
C ARG A 391 -25.87 -16.12 -10.59
N MET A 392 -26.16 -14.99 -11.20
CA MET A 392 -26.01 -14.73 -12.63
C MET A 392 -24.71 -13.99 -12.94
N PRO A 393 -24.21 -14.07 -14.19
CA PRO A 393 -23.06 -13.28 -14.66
C PRO A 393 -23.28 -11.77 -14.47
N GLY A 394 -22.18 -11.03 -14.28
CA GLY A 394 -22.25 -9.62 -13.86
C GLY A 394 -22.38 -9.42 -12.35
N SER A 395 -22.47 -10.49 -11.56
CA SER A 395 -22.32 -10.41 -10.11
C SER A 395 -20.84 -10.33 -9.73
N GLY A 396 -20.43 -9.37 -8.91
CA GLY A 396 -19.03 -9.21 -8.51
C GLY A 396 -18.78 -7.92 -7.73
N PHE A 397 -17.50 -7.61 -7.57
CA PHE A 397 -17.05 -6.38 -6.92
C PHE A 397 -16.86 -5.25 -7.94
N TYR A 398 -17.26 -4.05 -7.54
CA TYR A 398 -17.24 -2.85 -8.35
C TYR A 398 -16.81 -1.65 -7.51
N ALA A 399 -16.52 -0.55 -8.19
CA ALA A 399 -16.22 0.73 -7.57
C ALA A 399 -17.02 1.84 -8.25
N ALA A 400 -17.57 2.79 -7.51
CA ALA A 400 -18.27 3.95 -8.02
C ALA A 400 -17.38 5.21 -7.91
N PRO A 401 -16.50 5.48 -8.90
CA PRO A 401 -15.75 6.73 -8.93
C PRO A 401 -16.71 7.92 -9.08
N GLY A 402 -16.52 8.94 -8.26
CA GLY A 402 -17.44 10.07 -8.18
C GLY A 402 -18.82 9.73 -7.60
N GLY A 403 -18.91 8.62 -6.87
CA GLY A 403 -20.13 8.18 -6.22
C GLY A 403 -21.20 7.65 -7.18
N SER A 404 -20.89 7.40 -8.46
CA SER A 404 -21.83 6.79 -9.41
C SER A 404 -21.13 5.84 -10.37
N ARG A 405 -21.83 4.78 -10.81
CA ARG A 405 -21.36 3.88 -11.87
C ARG A 405 -22.51 3.26 -12.63
N GLU A 406 -22.37 3.26 -13.95
CA GLU A 406 -23.17 2.43 -14.84
C GLU A 406 -22.54 1.02 -14.95
N ILE A 407 -23.39 0.00 -14.93
CA ILE A 407 -23.01 -1.42 -14.98
C ILE A 407 -23.88 -2.11 -16.02
N ALA A 408 -23.24 -2.84 -16.91
CA ALA A 408 -23.89 -3.74 -17.85
C ALA A 408 -24.01 -5.14 -17.23
N LEU A 409 -25.25 -5.59 -17.00
CA LEU A 409 -25.57 -6.89 -16.41
C LEU A 409 -26.13 -7.83 -17.48
N PRO A 410 -25.35 -8.79 -17.99
CA PRO A 410 -25.83 -9.75 -18.98
C PRO A 410 -26.85 -10.71 -18.33
N ILE A 411 -27.99 -10.92 -19.00
CA ILE A 411 -29.04 -11.85 -18.57
C ILE A 411 -28.95 -13.12 -19.41
N PRO A 412 -28.55 -14.27 -18.81
CA PRO A 412 -28.40 -15.51 -19.56
C PRO A 412 -29.70 -15.97 -20.23
N CYS A 413 -29.58 -16.61 -21.39
CA CYS A 413 -30.74 -17.21 -22.08
C CYS A 413 -31.43 -18.30 -21.24
N ASP A 414 -30.67 -18.97 -20.37
CA ASP A 414 -31.12 -20.04 -19.48
C ASP A 414 -31.47 -19.55 -18.05
N ALA A 415 -31.54 -18.24 -17.82
CA ALA A 415 -32.00 -17.69 -16.55
C ALA A 415 -33.43 -18.16 -16.24
N ALA A 416 -33.71 -18.49 -14.97
CA ALA A 416 -35.03 -18.97 -14.60
C ALA A 416 -36.04 -17.81 -14.64
N PRO A 417 -37.20 -17.99 -15.31
CA PRO A 417 -38.21 -16.95 -15.37
C PRO A 417 -38.89 -16.75 -14.00
N GLY A 418 -39.33 -15.53 -13.71
CA GLY A 418 -39.96 -15.13 -12.46
C GLY A 418 -39.27 -13.95 -11.77
N ALA A 419 -39.51 -13.80 -10.48
CA ALA A 419 -38.93 -12.73 -9.67
C ALA A 419 -37.47 -13.05 -9.30
N GLY A 420 -36.53 -12.29 -9.83
CA GLY A 420 -35.13 -12.28 -9.42
C GLY A 420 -34.81 -11.10 -8.49
N GLU A 421 -33.54 -11.01 -8.10
CA GLU A 421 -33.06 -9.99 -7.16
C GLU A 421 -31.70 -9.43 -7.58
N ILE A 422 -31.53 -8.11 -7.42
CA ILE A 422 -30.23 -7.45 -7.40
C ILE A 422 -29.95 -6.98 -5.97
N THR A 423 -28.96 -7.58 -5.33
CA THR A 423 -28.46 -7.17 -4.02
C THR A 423 -27.22 -6.31 -4.20
N LEU A 424 -27.22 -5.12 -3.61
CA LEU A 424 -26.04 -4.26 -3.49
C LEU A 424 -25.52 -4.32 -2.05
N HIS A 425 -24.26 -4.69 -1.88
CA HIS A 425 -23.56 -4.61 -0.60
C HIS A 425 -22.58 -3.44 -0.62
N CYS A 426 -22.85 -2.41 0.19
CA CYS A 426 -21.94 -1.29 0.39
C CYS A 426 -20.75 -1.74 1.25
N LEU A 427 -19.57 -1.84 0.63
CA LEU A 427 -18.34 -2.29 1.32
C LEU A 427 -17.70 -1.18 2.18
N THR A 428 -18.26 0.04 2.14
CA THR A 428 -17.81 1.15 2.99
C THR A 428 -18.50 1.13 4.35
N ALA A 429 -19.83 1.00 4.37
CA ALA A 429 -20.64 1.10 5.58
C ALA A 429 -21.26 -0.24 6.03
N GLY A 430 -21.05 -1.33 5.28
CA GLY A 430 -21.60 -2.66 5.59
C GLY A 430 -23.10 -2.80 5.37
N LYS A 431 -23.73 -1.82 4.71
CA LYS A 431 -25.18 -1.82 4.43
C LYS A 431 -25.51 -2.67 3.20
N LYS A 432 -26.71 -3.28 3.21
CA LYS A 432 -27.24 -4.04 2.08
C LYS A 432 -28.52 -3.39 1.56
N PHE A 433 -28.69 -3.38 0.25
CA PHE A 433 -29.85 -2.86 -0.45
C PHE A 433 -30.33 -3.92 -1.44
N VAL A 434 -31.65 -4.10 -1.54
CA VAL A 434 -32.27 -5.15 -2.34
C VAL A 434 -33.20 -4.50 -3.36
N PHE A 435 -33.03 -4.87 -4.63
CA PHE A 435 -33.83 -4.36 -5.73
C PHE A 435 -34.45 -5.54 -6.49
N PRO A 436 -35.79 -5.67 -6.49
CA PRO A 436 -36.46 -6.74 -7.22
C PRO A 436 -36.35 -6.53 -8.73
N ILE A 437 -36.22 -7.62 -9.47
CA ILE A 437 -36.29 -7.62 -10.94
C ILE A 437 -37.21 -8.74 -11.44
N SER A 438 -37.84 -8.55 -12.59
CA SER A 438 -38.66 -9.57 -13.25
C SER A 438 -37.95 -10.11 -14.48
N ILE A 439 -37.86 -11.45 -14.60
CA ILE A 439 -37.31 -12.14 -15.75
C ILE A 439 -38.47 -12.89 -16.44
N PRO A 440 -38.96 -12.44 -17.61
CA PRO A 440 -40.07 -13.07 -18.30
C PRO A 440 -39.71 -14.39 -19.00
#